data_AF-A0A933FMW9-F1
#
_entry.id   AF-A0A933FMW9-F1
#
_cell.length_a   1.000
_cell.length_b   1.000
_cell.length_c   1.000
_cell.angle_alpha   90.00
_cell.angle_beta   90.00
_cell.angle_gamma   90.00
#
_symmetry.space_group_name_H-M   'P 1'
#
loop_
_entity.id
_entity.type
_entity.pdbx_description
1 polymer ?
#
loop_
_entity_poly.entity_id
_entity_poly.type
_entity_poly.pdbx_seq_one_letter_code
_entity_poly.pdbx_strand_id
1 'polypeptide(L)'
;MPANERACQLYLLRYVPNILRGEFVNLGVLLYDPAEKRLLPPRLLEHFARVRRLHPWADLDALAALEKQIESEAAAQAASLPAYLERLAQFSNALEFTEPKAVLTADPEAELERLYETYVVEPKYPTRLAAAVERSRAWIRSQLNAALRRADLWEKLERGVRVEEFTHRGDRFRFDFGYRRNGHLGFLHTLALEREVDRAKVLAYTMERIRTRLSAEPRSAACTAVVEAPPESETAELSARILAEQSIAIVPVSQLPAFSDRLRAELS
;
A
#
# COMPACT_ATOMS: atom_id res chain seq x y z
N MET A 1 -35.61 -9.17 -19.38
CA MET A 1 -35.17 -8.62 -20.69
C MET A 1 -33.67 -8.80 -20.73
N PRO A 2 -33.09 -9.64 -21.62
CA PRO A 2 -31.64 -9.69 -21.74
C PRO A 2 -31.18 -8.33 -22.26
N ALA A 3 -30.18 -7.74 -21.60
CA ALA A 3 -29.64 -6.46 -22.00
C ALA A 3 -29.03 -6.58 -23.42
N ASN A 4 -29.27 -5.60 -24.29
CA ASN A 4 -28.71 -5.57 -25.65
C ASN A 4 -27.17 -5.49 -25.55
N GLU A 5 -26.50 -6.64 -25.69
CA GLU A 5 -25.05 -6.71 -25.77
C GLU A 5 -24.56 -6.00 -27.05
N ARG A 6 -23.55 -5.16 -26.90
CA ARG A 6 -22.93 -4.37 -27.97
C ARG A 6 -21.52 -4.87 -28.24
N ALA A 7 -21.17 -4.98 -29.51
CA ALA A 7 -19.82 -5.34 -29.93
C ALA A 7 -18.92 -4.10 -29.95
N CYS A 8 -17.99 -4.02 -29.00
CA CYS A 8 -16.99 -2.97 -28.89
C CYS A 8 -15.60 -3.51 -29.31
N GLN A 9 -14.68 -2.59 -29.63
CA GLN A 9 -13.29 -2.87 -29.93
C GLN A 9 -12.38 -2.32 -28.83
N LEU A 10 -11.59 -3.20 -28.23
CA LEU A 10 -10.60 -2.89 -27.19
C LEU A 10 -9.21 -2.70 -27.81
N TYR A 11 -8.55 -1.62 -27.41
CA TYR A 11 -7.14 -1.35 -27.70
C TYR A 11 -6.39 -1.14 -26.39
N LEU A 12 -5.22 -1.76 -26.26
CA LEU A 12 -4.31 -1.52 -25.13
C LEU A 12 -3.20 -0.59 -25.60
N LEU A 13 -2.97 0.47 -24.83
CA LEU A 13 -1.81 1.34 -24.98
C LEU A 13 -0.65 0.76 -24.14
N ARG A 14 0.52 0.62 -24.75
CA ARG A 14 1.72 0.06 -24.14
C ARG A 14 2.90 1.01 -24.26
N TYR A 15 3.71 1.04 -23.21
CA TYR A 15 5.08 1.57 -23.24
C TYR A 15 6.06 0.43 -23.53
N VAL A 16 6.83 0.57 -24.61
CA VAL A 16 7.78 -0.41 -25.11
C VAL A 16 9.15 0.28 -25.27
N PRO A 17 10.02 0.27 -24.24
CA PRO A 17 11.30 0.97 -24.30
C PRO A 17 12.25 0.39 -25.36
N ASN A 18 12.07 -0.89 -25.71
CA ASN A 18 12.86 -1.55 -26.74
C ASN A 18 11.99 -2.56 -27.50
N ILE A 19 11.63 -2.20 -28.73
CA ILE A 19 10.78 -2.99 -29.62
C ILE A 19 11.37 -4.38 -29.88
N LEU A 20 12.69 -4.51 -29.98
CA LEU A 20 13.35 -5.79 -30.25
C LEU A 20 13.28 -6.76 -29.07
N ARG A 21 13.26 -6.23 -27.84
CA ARG A 21 13.12 -7.06 -26.63
C ARG A 21 11.67 -7.45 -26.36
N GLY A 22 10.72 -6.68 -26.89
CA GLY A 22 9.29 -6.93 -26.68
C GLY A 22 8.85 -6.81 -25.21
N GLU A 23 9.66 -6.18 -24.36
CA GLU A 23 9.29 -5.89 -22.97
C GLU A 23 8.39 -4.65 -22.95
N PHE A 24 7.27 -4.72 -22.23
CA PHE A 24 6.30 -3.62 -22.23
C PHE A 24 5.58 -3.43 -20.88
N VAL A 25 5.03 -2.23 -20.70
CA VAL A 25 4.08 -1.91 -19.63
C VAL A 25 2.79 -1.42 -20.27
N ASN A 26 1.64 -2.01 -19.91
CA ASN A 26 0.35 -1.44 -20.31
C ASN A 26 0.16 -0.09 -19.58
N LEU A 27 -0.04 0.98 -20.35
CA LEU A 27 -0.31 2.32 -19.86
C LEU A 27 -1.79 2.64 -19.83
N GLY A 28 -2.62 1.96 -20.61
CA GLY A 28 -4.04 2.32 -20.67
C GLY A 28 -4.89 1.42 -21.53
N VAL A 29 -6.20 1.61 -21.42
CA VAL A 29 -7.23 0.93 -22.21
C VAL A 29 -8.09 1.96 -22.94
N LEU A 30 -8.40 1.64 -24.19
CA LEU A 30 -9.31 2.39 -25.03
C LEU A 30 -10.41 1.45 -25.51
N LEU A 31 -11.66 1.88 -25.41
CA LEU A 31 -12.82 1.12 -25.87
C LEU A 31 -13.60 1.93 -26.89
N TYR A 32 -13.77 1.36 -28.08
CA TYR A 32 -14.49 1.98 -29.18
C TYR A 32 -15.77 1.21 -29.48
N ASP A 33 -16.89 1.92 -29.55
CA ASP A 33 -18.17 1.41 -30.02
C ASP A 33 -18.30 1.69 -31.53
N PRO A 34 -18.20 0.68 -32.41
CA PRO A 34 -18.36 0.85 -33.85
C PRO A 34 -19.79 1.17 -34.28
N ALA A 35 -20.82 0.81 -33.49
CA ALA A 35 -22.21 1.09 -33.81
C ALA A 35 -22.53 2.57 -33.61
N GLU A 36 -22.04 3.16 -32.52
CA GLU A 36 -22.16 4.59 -32.24
C GLU A 36 -21.03 5.42 -32.87
N LYS A 37 -20.03 4.76 -33.46
CA LYS A 37 -18.76 5.37 -33.91
C LYS A 37 -18.16 6.25 -32.82
N ARG A 38 -18.12 5.74 -31.59
CA ARG A 38 -17.78 6.52 -30.40
C ARG A 38 -16.61 5.89 -29.67
N LEU A 39 -15.60 6.69 -29.37
CA LEU A 39 -14.54 6.33 -28.44
C LEU A 39 -15.00 6.73 -27.03
N LEU A 40 -14.95 5.78 -26.08
CA LEU A 40 -15.16 6.11 -24.66
C LEU A 40 -13.97 6.90 -24.12
N PRO A 41 -14.15 7.72 -23.06
CA PRO A 41 -13.04 8.39 -22.39
C PRO A 41 -11.97 7.37 -21.98
N PRO A 42 -10.72 7.48 -22.46
CA PRO A 42 -9.69 6.49 -22.20
C PRO A 42 -9.36 6.40 -20.71
N ARG A 43 -8.96 5.21 -20.25
CA ARG A 43 -8.42 5.01 -18.89
C ARG A 43 -6.93 4.76 -18.96
N LEU A 44 -6.14 5.70 -18.43
CA LEU A 44 -4.68 5.70 -18.46
C LEU A 44 -4.10 5.55 -17.05
N LEU A 45 -2.85 5.12 -16.98
CA LEU A 45 -2.13 4.83 -15.74
C LEU A 45 -1.67 6.14 -15.08
N GLU A 46 -2.28 6.47 -13.94
CA GLU A 46 -1.97 7.69 -13.18
C GLU A 46 -0.53 7.76 -12.62
N HIS A 47 0.17 6.61 -12.53
CA HIS A 47 1.49 6.49 -11.89
C HIS A 47 2.49 5.65 -12.70
N PHE A 48 3.56 6.29 -13.19
CA PHE A 48 4.60 5.64 -14.01
C PHE A 48 5.67 4.85 -13.22
N ALA A 49 5.38 4.40 -12.01
CA ALA A 49 6.35 3.65 -11.19
C ALA A 49 6.82 2.36 -11.89
N ARG A 50 5.94 1.68 -12.63
CA ARG A 50 6.27 0.49 -13.44
C ARG A 50 7.18 0.82 -14.60
N VAL A 51 6.94 1.95 -15.27
CA VAL A 51 7.80 2.44 -16.35
C VAL A 51 9.20 2.72 -15.81
N ARG A 52 9.32 3.40 -14.66
CA ARG A 52 10.63 3.67 -14.03
C ARG A 52 11.39 2.40 -13.62
N ARG A 53 10.67 1.35 -13.22
CA ARG A 53 11.29 0.04 -12.89
C ARG A 53 11.79 -0.67 -14.15
N LEU A 54 11.04 -0.61 -15.24
CA LEU A 54 11.41 -1.25 -16.51
C LEU A 54 12.52 -0.45 -17.24
N HIS A 55 12.40 0.87 -17.26
CA HIS A 55 13.33 1.77 -17.92
C HIS A 55 13.68 2.94 -16.98
N PRO A 56 14.77 2.82 -16.19
CA PRO A 56 15.17 3.82 -15.20
C PRO A 56 15.44 5.23 -15.74
N TRP A 57 15.76 5.35 -17.04
CA TRP A 57 16.02 6.62 -17.72
C TRP A 57 14.82 7.13 -18.53
N ALA A 58 13.62 6.56 -18.34
CA ALA A 58 12.42 7.07 -18.97
C ALA A 58 12.12 8.51 -18.53
N ASP A 59 11.78 9.37 -19.50
CA ASP A 59 11.27 10.71 -19.24
C ASP A 59 9.81 10.61 -18.79
N LEU A 60 9.58 10.67 -17.48
CA LEU A 60 8.26 10.54 -16.88
C LEU A 60 7.42 11.80 -17.08
N ASP A 61 8.06 12.97 -17.21
CA ASP A 61 7.38 14.24 -17.43
C ASP A 61 6.79 14.29 -18.86
N ALA A 62 7.55 13.79 -19.84
CA ALA A 62 7.06 13.61 -21.20
C ALA A 62 5.89 12.61 -21.28
N LEU A 63 5.93 11.52 -20.52
CA LEU A 63 4.83 10.54 -20.46
C LEU A 63 3.56 11.13 -19.81
N ALA A 64 3.71 11.91 -18.74
CA ALA A 64 2.59 12.59 -18.09
C ALA A 64 1.96 13.68 -19.00
N ALA A 65 2.78 14.39 -19.78
CA ALA A 65 2.29 15.35 -20.76
C ALA A 65 1.51 14.65 -21.89
N LEU A 66 2.01 13.50 -22.34
CA LEU A 66 1.38 12.69 -23.38
C LEU A 66 0.05 12.09 -22.93
N GLU A 67 -0.04 11.62 -21.68
CA GLU A 67 -1.29 11.19 -21.07
C GLU A 67 -2.38 12.28 -21.15
N LYS A 68 -2.07 13.50 -20.69
CA LYS A 68 -2.99 14.64 -20.75
C LYS A 68 -3.40 14.99 -22.18
N GLN A 69 -2.48 14.87 -23.12
CA GLN A 69 -2.76 15.12 -24.53
C GLN A 69 -3.71 14.06 -25.10
N ILE A 70 -3.50 12.77 -24.80
CA ILE A 70 -4.37 11.67 -25.22
C ILE A 70 -5.78 11.85 -24.65
N GLU A 71 -5.92 12.24 -23.39
CA GLU A 71 -7.25 12.52 -22.79
C GLU A 71 -7.95 13.70 -23.50
N SER A 72 -7.22 14.79 -23.75
CA SER A 72 -7.77 15.96 -24.42
C SER A 72 -8.17 15.69 -25.87
N GLU A 73 -7.37 14.92 -26.61
CA GLU A 73 -7.66 14.59 -28.03
C GLU A 73 -8.77 13.55 -28.16
N ALA A 74 -8.83 12.55 -27.28
CA ALA A 74 -9.93 11.58 -27.24
C ALA A 74 -11.28 12.26 -26.99
N ALA A 75 -11.31 13.27 -26.12
CA ALA A 75 -12.52 14.06 -25.87
C ALA A 75 -12.97 14.89 -27.10
N ALA A 76 -12.02 15.31 -27.94
CA ALA A 76 -12.27 16.17 -29.10
C ALA A 76 -12.61 15.41 -30.39
N GLN A 77 -12.24 14.13 -30.50
CA GLN A 77 -12.22 13.42 -31.78
C GLN A 77 -13.07 12.13 -31.76
N ALA A 78 -14.36 12.27 -32.10
CA ALA A 78 -15.29 11.14 -32.16
C ALA A 78 -15.33 10.40 -33.52
N ALA A 79 -14.79 10.97 -34.60
CA ALA A 79 -15.21 10.55 -35.95
C ALA A 79 -14.37 9.44 -36.64
N SER A 80 -13.11 9.19 -36.24
CA SER A 80 -12.30 8.13 -36.86
C SER A 80 -11.18 7.60 -35.95
N LEU A 81 -11.47 6.48 -35.28
CA LEU A 81 -10.49 5.80 -34.44
C LEU A 81 -9.19 5.41 -35.17
N PRO A 82 -9.20 4.90 -36.42
CA PRO A 82 -7.96 4.52 -37.10
C PRO A 82 -7.00 5.69 -37.29
N ALA A 83 -7.51 6.86 -37.71
CA ALA A 83 -6.67 8.06 -37.88
C ALA A 83 -6.17 8.62 -36.53
N TYR A 84 -6.93 8.42 -35.46
CA TYR A 84 -6.50 8.77 -34.11
C TYR A 84 -5.36 7.86 -33.64
N LEU A 85 -5.49 6.54 -33.81
CA LEU A 85 -4.46 5.58 -33.44
C LEU A 85 -3.18 5.76 -34.27
N GLU A 86 -3.31 6.03 -35.58
CA GLU A 86 -2.16 6.33 -36.44
C GLU A 86 -1.43 7.60 -36.01
N ARG A 87 -2.17 8.67 -35.65
CA ARG A 87 -1.56 9.90 -35.13
C ARG A 87 -0.88 9.64 -33.79
N LEU A 88 -1.52 8.86 -32.91
CA LEU A 88 -0.94 8.53 -31.61
C LEU A 88 0.36 7.72 -31.72
N ALA A 89 0.42 6.79 -32.67
CA ALA A 89 1.63 6.01 -32.96
C ALA A 89 2.80 6.88 -33.47
N GLN A 90 2.56 8.09 -33.98
CA GLN A 90 3.61 9.01 -34.45
C GLN A 90 4.29 9.79 -33.32
N PHE A 91 3.70 9.90 -32.12
CA PHE A 91 4.27 10.73 -31.05
C PHE A 91 5.47 10.11 -30.34
N SER A 92 5.61 8.78 -30.34
CA SER A 92 6.73 8.12 -29.67
C SER A 92 6.98 6.71 -30.18
N ASN A 93 8.24 6.43 -30.54
CA ASN A 93 8.71 5.07 -30.87
C ASN A 93 8.64 4.11 -29.67
N ALA A 94 8.36 4.62 -28.46
CA ALA A 94 8.20 3.82 -27.26
C ALA A 94 6.73 3.58 -26.91
N LEU A 95 5.77 4.03 -27.71
CA LEU A 95 4.35 3.72 -27.52
C LEU A 95 3.86 2.77 -28.60
N GLU A 96 3.08 1.79 -28.19
CA GLU A 96 2.48 0.80 -29.08
C GLU A 96 1.01 0.57 -28.72
N PHE A 97 0.15 0.49 -29.74
CA PHE A 97 -1.21 0.00 -29.60
C PHE A 97 -1.28 -1.46 -30.01
N THR A 98 -1.99 -2.26 -29.23
CA THR A 98 -2.27 -3.63 -29.63
C THR A 98 -3.27 -3.68 -30.78
N GLU A 99 -3.24 -4.78 -31.53
CA GLU A 99 -4.33 -5.15 -32.43
C GLU A 99 -5.69 -5.13 -31.69
N PRO A 100 -6.77 -4.67 -32.35
CA PRO A 100 -8.10 -4.59 -31.74
C PRO A 100 -8.62 -5.96 -31.32
N LYS A 101 -9.16 -6.03 -30.11
CA LYS A 101 -9.88 -7.20 -29.61
C LYS A 101 -11.37 -6.91 -29.53
N ALA A 102 -12.20 -7.83 -30.01
CA ALA A 102 -13.65 -7.71 -29.88
C ALA A 102 -14.08 -7.99 -28.43
N VAL A 103 -14.97 -7.14 -27.90
CA VAL A 103 -15.58 -7.28 -26.57
C VAL A 103 -17.09 -7.13 -26.72
N LEU A 104 -17.86 -8.06 -26.16
CA LEU A 104 -19.32 -7.96 -26.10
C LEU A 104 -19.73 -7.50 -24.70
N THR A 105 -20.45 -6.38 -24.61
CA THR A 105 -20.88 -5.83 -23.32
C THR A 105 -22.22 -5.12 -23.42
N ALA A 106 -23.04 -5.27 -22.38
CA ALA A 106 -24.27 -4.49 -22.23
C ALA A 106 -24.01 -3.06 -21.71
N ASP A 107 -22.87 -2.84 -21.04
CA ASP A 107 -22.46 -1.58 -20.43
C ASP A 107 -20.98 -1.31 -20.79
N PRO A 108 -20.73 -0.52 -21.86
CA PRO A 108 -19.38 -0.19 -22.32
C PRO A 108 -18.54 0.54 -21.28
N GLU A 109 -19.15 1.44 -20.49
CA GLU A 109 -18.48 2.22 -19.47
C GLU A 109 -18.01 1.35 -18.29
N ALA A 110 -18.87 0.46 -17.78
CA ALA A 110 -18.48 -0.49 -16.73
C ALA A 110 -17.43 -1.50 -17.22
N GLU A 111 -17.55 -1.93 -18.48
CA GLU A 111 -16.60 -2.87 -19.08
C GLU A 111 -15.22 -2.24 -19.28
N LEU A 112 -15.16 -0.96 -19.66
CA LEU A 112 -13.89 -0.22 -19.75
C LEU A 112 -13.16 -0.19 -18.41
N GLU A 113 -13.87 0.07 -17.31
CA GLU A 113 -13.28 0.08 -15.97
C GLU A 113 -12.76 -1.31 -15.59
N ARG A 114 -13.55 -2.36 -15.83
CA ARG A 114 -13.13 -3.75 -15.59
C ARG A 114 -11.88 -4.13 -16.39
N LEU A 115 -11.80 -3.69 -17.65
CA LEU A 115 -10.64 -3.92 -18.51
C LEU A 115 -9.40 -3.14 -18.04
N TYR A 116 -9.59 -1.91 -17.56
CA TYR A 116 -8.54 -1.10 -16.94
C TYR A 116 -7.96 -1.81 -15.70
N GLU A 117 -8.82 -2.27 -14.79
CA GLU A 117 -8.42 -3.04 -13.60
C GLU A 117 -7.69 -4.34 -13.95
N THR A 118 -8.12 -5.01 -15.03
CA THR A 118 -7.56 -6.31 -15.44
C THR A 118 -6.20 -6.18 -16.11
N TYR A 119 -6.02 -5.19 -17.00
CA TYR A 119 -4.85 -5.12 -17.88
C TYR A 119 -3.84 -4.04 -17.51
N VAL A 120 -4.27 -2.96 -16.86
CA VAL A 120 -3.43 -1.77 -16.61
C VAL A 120 -3.04 -1.68 -15.15
N VAL A 121 -4.01 -1.78 -14.24
CA VAL A 121 -3.77 -1.78 -12.81
C VAL A 121 -2.89 -2.96 -12.45
N GLU A 122 -1.86 -2.73 -11.62
CA GLU A 122 -1.00 -3.80 -11.13
C GLU A 122 -1.89 -4.79 -10.35
N PRO A 123 -2.00 -6.06 -10.79
CA PRO A 123 -2.79 -7.01 -10.07
C PRO A 123 -2.16 -7.15 -8.69
N LYS A 124 -2.94 -6.87 -7.65
CA LYS A 124 -2.57 -7.18 -6.27
C LYS A 124 -2.64 -8.71 -6.11
N TYR A 125 -1.75 -9.44 -6.76
CA TYR A 125 -1.72 -10.89 -6.64
C TYR A 125 -1.46 -11.22 -5.17
N PRO A 126 -2.34 -11.99 -4.51
CA PRO A 126 -2.03 -12.59 -3.23
C PRO A 126 -1.01 -13.72 -3.48
N THR A 127 0.24 -13.34 -3.75
CA THR A 127 1.35 -14.30 -3.74
C THR A 127 1.59 -14.76 -2.29
N ARG A 128 2.24 -15.90 -2.07
CA ARG A 128 2.79 -16.23 -0.73
C ARG A 128 3.64 -15.07 -0.16
N LEU A 129 4.25 -14.27 -1.04
CA LEU A 129 4.91 -13.03 -0.68
C LEU A 129 3.92 -11.98 -0.14
N ALA A 130 2.74 -11.78 -0.74
CA ALA A 130 1.72 -10.87 -0.24
C ALA A 130 1.18 -11.29 1.14
N ALA A 131 0.92 -12.57 1.37
CA ALA A 131 0.56 -13.08 2.70
C ALA A 131 1.71 -12.89 3.72
N ALA A 132 2.97 -13.05 3.29
CA ALA A 132 4.14 -12.73 4.11
C ALA A 132 4.34 -11.21 4.33
N VAL A 133 3.92 -10.37 3.38
CA VAL A 133 3.93 -8.90 3.49
C VAL A 133 2.84 -8.46 4.45
N GLU A 134 1.63 -9.01 4.37
CA GLU A 134 0.51 -8.79 5.30
C GLU A 134 0.80 -9.29 6.72
N ARG A 135 1.87 -10.06 6.92
CA ARG A 135 2.36 -10.48 8.25
C ARG A 135 3.74 -9.91 8.55
N SER A 136 4.19 -8.92 7.78
CA SER A 136 5.45 -8.22 8.00
C SER A 136 5.26 -7.07 8.98
N ARG A 137 6.31 -6.74 9.74
CA ARG A 137 6.32 -5.57 10.63
C ARG A 137 6.00 -4.27 9.90
N ALA A 138 6.44 -4.12 8.65
CA ALA A 138 6.16 -2.93 7.83
C ALA A 138 4.66 -2.77 7.55
N TRP A 139 3.96 -3.86 7.26
CA TRP A 139 2.51 -3.84 7.10
C TRP A 139 1.80 -3.57 8.43
N ILE A 140 2.20 -4.23 9.52
CA ILE A 140 1.63 -4.00 10.86
C ILE A 140 1.76 -2.51 11.23
N ARG A 141 2.93 -1.92 10.97
CA ARG A 141 3.20 -0.49 11.18
C ARG A 141 2.33 0.41 10.30
N SER A 142 2.07 0.04 9.05
CA SER A 142 1.13 0.75 8.19
C SER A 142 -0.30 0.74 8.77
N GLN A 143 -0.76 -0.43 9.24
CA GLN A 143 -2.08 -0.57 9.86
C GLN A 143 -2.21 0.25 11.15
N LEU A 144 -1.19 0.19 12.02
CA LEU A 144 -1.13 1.02 13.23
C LEU A 144 -1.16 2.51 12.88
N ASN A 145 -0.35 2.95 11.92
CA ASN A 145 -0.31 4.33 11.48
C ASN A 145 -1.67 4.82 10.96
N ALA A 146 -2.39 3.99 10.21
CA ALA A 146 -3.72 4.31 9.71
C ALA A 146 -4.75 4.39 10.86
N ALA A 147 -4.68 3.46 11.82
CA ALA A 147 -5.55 3.45 12.99
C ALA A 147 -5.34 4.70 13.88
N LEU A 148 -4.08 5.06 14.17
CA LEU A 148 -3.75 6.24 14.97
C LEU A 148 -4.19 7.56 14.32
N ARG A 149 -4.10 7.67 12.98
CA ARG A 149 -4.59 8.85 12.26
C ARG A 149 -6.11 8.96 12.29
N ARG A 150 -6.82 7.85 12.01
CA ARG A 150 -8.29 7.81 12.17
C ARG A 150 -8.69 8.13 13.62
N ALA A 151 -7.83 7.76 14.57
CA ALA A 151 -8.04 8.01 15.98
C ALA A 151 -7.73 9.45 16.44
N ASP A 152 -7.23 10.33 15.56
CA ASP A 152 -6.69 11.65 15.92
C ASP A 152 -5.64 11.62 17.05
N LEU A 153 -4.88 10.51 17.10
CA LEU A 153 -3.80 10.30 18.06
C LEU A 153 -2.43 10.65 17.47
N TRP A 154 -2.35 10.81 16.16
CA TRP A 154 -1.08 10.90 15.43
C TRP A 154 -0.15 12.01 15.94
N GLU A 155 -0.69 13.19 16.26
CA GLU A 155 0.08 14.33 16.77
C GLU A 155 0.25 14.30 18.30
N LYS A 156 -0.50 13.45 19.00
CA LYS A 156 -0.40 13.29 20.47
C LYS A 156 0.71 12.32 20.90
N LEU A 157 1.25 11.55 19.96
CA LEU A 157 2.26 10.53 20.22
C LEU A 157 3.65 10.99 19.76
N GLU A 158 4.64 10.79 20.62
CA GLU A 158 6.05 10.95 20.24
C GLU A 158 6.45 9.77 19.34
N ARG A 159 7.16 10.05 18.25
CA ARG A 159 7.56 9.07 17.24
C ARG A 159 9.03 8.71 17.40
N GLY A 160 9.35 7.41 17.38
CA GLY A 160 10.75 6.96 17.38
C GLY A 160 11.49 7.20 18.69
N VAL A 161 10.84 6.90 19.82
CA VAL A 161 11.34 7.21 21.16
C VAL A 161 12.59 6.39 21.47
N ARG A 162 13.68 7.07 21.82
CA ARG A 162 14.96 6.45 22.17
C ARG A 162 14.90 5.87 23.58
N VAL A 163 15.54 4.72 23.80
CA VAL A 163 15.58 4.06 25.12
C VAL A 163 16.90 4.20 25.85
N GLU A 164 17.87 4.88 25.23
CA GLU A 164 19.23 5.06 25.74
C GLU A 164 19.28 5.64 27.17
N GLU A 165 18.30 6.46 27.54
CA GLU A 165 18.16 6.99 28.90
C GLU A 165 17.82 5.93 29.94
N PHE A 166 17.16 4.84 29.53
CA PHE A 166 16.75 3.75 30.39
C PHE A 166 17.72 2.56 30.35
N THR A 167 18.34 2.31 29.19
CA THR A 167 19.25 1.18 28.98
C THR A 167 20.71 1.59 29.16
N HIS A 168 21.47 1.69 28.06
CA HIS A 168 22.89 1.98 28.02
C HIS A 168 23.19 3.02 26.94
N ARG A 169 24.24 3.83 27.18
CA ARG A 169 24.75 4.78 26.18
C ARG A 169 25.11 4.04 24.89
N GLY A 170 24.65 4.55 23.74
CA GLY A 170 24.82 3.94 22.42
C GLY A 170 23.74 2.94 22.01
N ASP A 171 22.74 2.65 22.86
CA ASP A 171 21.60 1.82 22.47
C ASP A 171 20.84 2.46 21.30
N ARG A 172 20.68 1.68 20.22
CA ARG A 172 20.03 2.12 18.98
C ARG A 172 18.56 1.76 18.94
N PHE A 173 18.06 1.00 19.91
CA PHE A 173 16.65 0.61 19.95
C PHE A 173 15.75 1.83 20.10
N ARG A 174 14.61 1.80 19.41
CA ARG A 174 13.58 2.84 19.47
C ARG A 174 12.21 2.21 19.49
N PHE A 175 11.34 2.72 20.36
CA PHE A 175 9.91 2.44 20.26
C PHE A 175 9.33 3.14 19.03
N ASP A 176 8.30 2.54 18.42
CA ASP A 176 7.66 3.19 17.27
C ASP A 176 6.96 4.47 17.73
N PHE A 177 6.26 4.39 18.87
CA PHE A 177 5.60 5.50 19.51
C PHE A 177 5.75 5.48 21.03
N GLY A 178 5.66 6.66 21.64
CA GLY A 178 5.51 6.82 23.08
C GLY A 178 4.55 7.94 23.43
N TYR A 179 4.02 7.89 24.65
CA TYR A 179 3.14 8.91 25.22
C TYR A 179 3.33 9.00 26.72
N ARG A 180 2.88 10.12 27.29
CA ARG A 180 2.95 10.37 28.73
C ARG A 180 1.63 10.91 29.26
N ARG A 181 1.11 10.30 30.32
CA ARG A 181 -0.09 10.75 31.02
C ARG A 181 0.09 10.60 32.53
N ASN A 182 -0.01 11.68 33.30
CA ASN A 182 0.03 11.65 34.78
C ASN A 182 1.21 10.86 35.38
N GLY A 183 2.41 10.98 34.80
CA GLY A 183 3.60 10.24 35.25
C GLY A 183 3.71 8.79 34.75
N HIS A 184 2.71 8.30 34.03
CA HIS A 184 2.76 7.04 33.29
C HIS A 184 3.39 7.23 31.91
N LEU A 185 4.36 6.38 31.57
CA LEU A 185 5.00 6.29 30.26
C LEU A 185 4.41 5.10 29.49
N GLY A 186 3.74 5.38 28.39
CA GLY A 186 3.21 4.36 27.50
C GLY A 186 4.05 4.25 26.24
N PHE A 187 4.33 3.02 25.81
CA PHE A 187 5.06 2.74 24.57
C PHE A 187 4.25 1.84 23.65
N LEU A 188 4.33 2.10 22.34
CA LEU A 188 3.80 1.22 21.30
C LEU A 188 4.94 0.76 20.40
N HIS A 189 4.96 -0.54 20.12
CA HIS A 189 5.90 -1.12 19.18
C HIS A 189 5.24 -2.15 18.30
N THR A 190 5.53 -2.11 17.00
CA THR A 190 5.09 -3.14 16.07
C THR A 190 6.07 -4.30 16.05
N LEU A 191 5.54 -5.53 16.01
CA LEU A 191 6.34 -6.75 16.05
C LEU A 191 5.65 -7.81 15.19
N ALA A 192 6.39 -8.44 14.28
CA ALA A 192 5.90 -9.63 13.59
C ALA A 192 6.20 -10.87 14.44
N LEU A 193 5.21 -11.31 15.21
CA LEU A 193 5.37 -12.23 16.34
C LEU A 193 5.97 -13.58 15.94
N GLU A 194 5.56 -14.10 14.78
CA GLU A 194 6.04 -15.38 14.24
C GLU A 194 7.45 -15.29 13.62
N ARG A 195 7.86 -14.09 13.18
CA ARG A 195 9.07 -13.91 12.35
C ARG A 195 10.21 -13.22 13.09
N GLU A 196 9.94 -12.55 14.21
CA GLU A 196 10.87 -11.67 14.90
C GLU A 196 11.05 -12.03 16.39
N VAL A 197 11.26 -13.31 16.70
CA VAL A 197 11.47 -13.79 18.09
C VAL A 197 12.59 -13.04 18.80
N ASP A 198 13.71 -12.78 18.12
CA ASP A 198 14.83 -12.06 18.72
C ASP A 198 14.47 -10.61 19.04
N ARG A 199 13.61 -9.98 18.24
CA ARG A 199 13.10 -8.63 18.53
C ARG A 199 12.13 -8.65 19.71
N ALA A 200 11.35 -9.73 19.90
CA ALA A 200 10.53 -9.91 21.09
C ALA A 200 11.39 -9.96 22.36
N LYS A 201 12.52 -10.70 22.33
CA LYS A 201 13.49 -10.75 23.43
C LYS A 201 14.11 -9.38 23.71
N VAL A 202 14.51 -8.65 22.66
CA VAL A 202 15.03 -7.27 22.82
C VAL A 202 13.99 -6.37 23.46
N LEU A 203 12.74 -6.43 23.00
CA LEU A 203 11.64 -5.63 23.55
C LEU A 203 11.39 -5.95 25.04
N ALA A 204 11.37 -7.23 25.39
CA ALA A 204 11.23 -7.71 26.76
C ALA A 204 12.39 -7.20 27.65
N TYR A 205 13.64 -7.41 27.23
CA TYR A 205 14.83 -6.89 27.91
C TYR A 205 14.76 -5.36 28.10
N THR A 206 14.42 -4.62 27.05
CA THR A 206 14.30 -3.16 27.14
C THR A 206 13.24 -2.74 28.15
N MET A 207 12.08 -3.41 28.19
CA MET A 207 11.03 -3.09 29.17
C MET A 207 11.41 -3.45 30.61
N GLU A 208 12.12 -4.55 30.82
CA GLU A 208 12.68 -4.91 32.12
C GLU A 208 13.63 -3.80 32.64
N ARG A 209 14.52 -3.31 31.77
CA ARG A 209 15.46 -2.23 32.10
C ARG A 209 14.74 -0.91 32.43
N ILE A 210 13.74 -0.55 31.62
CA ILE A 210 12.91 0.64 31.86
C ILE A 210 12.23 0.55 33.23
N ARG A 211 11.55 -0.56 33.53
CA ARG A 211 10.85 -0.74 34.81
C ARG A 211 11.81 -0.74 35.99
N THR A 212 12.95 -1.41 35.86
CA THR A 212 13.99 -1.43 36.90
C THR A 212 14.45 -0.02 37.21
N ARG A 213 14.70 0.80 36.18
CA ARG A 213 15.15 2.19 36.37
C ARG A 213 14.07 3.08 36.98
N LEU A 214 12.82 2.88 36.59
CA LEU A 214 11.68 3.64 37.11
C LEU A 214 11.22 3.17 38.48
N SER A 215 11.64 2.00 38.97
CA SER A 215 11.25 1.47 40.30
C SER A 215 11.59 2.39 41.47
N ALA A 216 12.58 3.27 41.30
CA ALA A 216 12.98 4.27 42.29
C ALA A 216 12.20 5.59 42.19
N GLU A 217 11.33 5.75 41.18
CA GLU A 217 10.56 6.95 40.91
C GLU A 217 9.04 6.64 41.03
N PRO A 218 8.18 7.64 41.32
CA PRO A 218 6.72 7.48 41.29
C PRO A 218 6.16 7.43 39.86
N ARG A 219 6.91 6.82 38.93
CA ARG A 219 6.58 6.70 37.52
C ARG A 219 6.40 5.23 37.17
N SER A 220 5.47 4.94 36.28
CA SER A 220 5.23 3.59 35.78
C SER A 220 5.36 3.56 34.27
N ALA A 221 5.72 2.39 33.72
CA ALA A 221 5.85 2.19 32.29
C ALA A 221 5.08 0.97 31.80
N ALA A 222 4.30 1.15 30.74
CA ALA A 222 3.62 0.08 30.03
C ALA A 222 4.04 0.08 28.56
N CYS A 223 4.05 -1.11 27.96
CA CYS A 223 4.29 -1.28 26.54
C CYS A 223 3.20 -2.16 25.94
N THR A 224 2.75 -1.77 24.75
CA THR A 224 1.86 -2.56 23.92
C THR A 224 2.57 -2.94 22.62
N ALA A 225 2.71 -4.25 22.40
CA ALA A 225 3.15 -4.83 21.15
C ALA A 225 1.95 -5.00 20.20
N VAL A 226 2.00 -4.34 19.05
CA VAL A 226 1.01 -4.53 17.99
C VAL A 226 1.52 -5.59 17.03
N VAL A 227 0.70 -6.63 16.80
CA VAL A 227 1.10 -7.84 16.07
C VAL A 227 0.14 -8.16 14.93
N GLU A 228 0.57 -8.99 13.98
CA GLU A 228 -0.19 -9.39 12.80
C GLU A 228 -1.52 -10.08 13.15
N ALA A 229 -1.51 -10.99 14.12
CA ALA A 229 -2.61 -11.86 14.50
C ALA A 229 -2.40 -12.39 15.93
N PRO A 230 -3.42 -13.00 16.56
CA PRO A 230 -3.21 -13.77 17.79
C PRO A 230 -2.13 -14.85 17.63
N PRO A 231 -1.39 -15.21 18.70
CA PRO A 231 -0.39 -16.28 18.64
C PRO A 231 -1.08 -17.64 18.44
N GLU A 232 -0.73 -18.32 17.35
CA GLU A 232 -1.26 -19.66 17.01
C GLU A 232 -0.17 -20.68 16.71
N SER A 233 1.01 -20.24 16.24
CA SER A 233 2.16 -21.11 16.00
C SER A 233 3.08 -21.19 17.21
N GLU A 234 3.82 -22.29 17.36
CA GLU A 234 4.77 -22.50 18.48
C GLU A 234 5.76 -21.34 18.64
N THR A 235 6.24 -20.78 17.51
CA THR A 235 7.13 -19.62 17.50
C THR A 235 6.42 -18.36 17.98
N ALA A 236 5.19 -18.12 17.53
CA ALA A 236 4.38 -16.98 17.95
C ALA A 236 4.02 -17.07 19.45
N GLU A 237 3.69 -18.27 19.94
CA GLU A 237 3.44 -18.53 21.36
C GLU A 237 4.68 -18.31 22.22
N LEU A 238 5.87 -18.75 21.76
CA LEU A 238 7.12 -18.48 22.46
C LEU A 238 7.37 -16.97 22.58
N SER A 239 7.25 -16.23 21.49
CA SER A 239 7.34 -14.76 21.51
C SER A 239 6.31 -14.14 22.48
N ALA A 240 5.07 -14.64 22.47
CA ALA A 240 4.02 -14.14 23.35
C ALA A 240 4.34 -14.39 24.84
N ARG A 241 4.88 -15.56 25.19
CA ARG A 241 5.33 -15.86 26.57
C ARG A 241 6.43 -14.91 27.03
N ILE A 242 7.45 -14.69 26.19
CA ILE A 242 8.55 -13.74 26.47
C ILE A 242 8.02 -12.32 26.74
N LEU A 243 7.05 -11.87 25.95
CA LEU A 243 6.42 -10.56 26.14
C LEU A 243 5.55 -10.51 27.42
N ALA A 244 4.82 -11.57 27.72
CA ALA A 244 3.95 -11.68 28.88
C ALA A 244 4.74 -11.66 30.20
N GLU A 245 5.92 -12.29 30.25
CA GLU A 245 6.84 -12.24 31.40
C GLU A 245 7.19 -10.80 31.80
N GLN A 246 7.29 -9.90 30.81
CA GLN A 246 7.57 -8.47 31.03
C GLN A 246 6.29 -7.62 31.02
N SER A 247 5.12 -8.24 31.20
CA SER A 247 3.79 -7.62 31.18
C SER A 247 3.61 -6.65 30.01
N ILE A 248 4.08 -7.04 28.82
CA ILE A 248 3.86 -6.32 27.57
C ILE A 248 2.53 -6.80 27.01
N ALA A 249 1.59 -5.88 26.82
CA ALA A 249 0.29 -6.23 26.24
C ALA A 249 0.44 -6.53 24.75
N ILE A 250 -0.31 -7.50 24.24
CA ILE A 250 -0.34 -7.85 22.81
C ILE A 250 -1.69 -7.42 22.23
N VAL A 251 -1.65 -6.67 21.13
CA VAL A 251 -2.83 -6.23 20.39
C VAL A 251 -2.70 -6.65 18.92
N PRO A 252 -3.50 -7.63 18.46
CA PRO A 252 -3.58 -7.97 17.05
C PRO A 252 -4.10 -6.81 16.20
N VAL A 253 -3.69 -6.75 14.93
CA VAL A 253 -4.17 -5.73 13.96
C VAL A 253 -5.71 -5.71 13.88
N SER A 254 -6.37 -6.87 13.98
CA SER A 254 -7.84 -6.97 13.99
C SER A 254 -8.49 -6.21 15.15
N GLN A 255 -7.77 -5.95 16.24
CA GLN A 255 -8.25 -5.26 17.43
C GLN A 255 -7.79 -3.79 17.50
N LEU A 256 -7.04 -3.31 16.51
CA LEU A 256 -6.54 -1.94 16.48
C LEU A 256 -7.60 -0.85 16.55
N PRO A 257 -8.79 -0.97 15.91
CA PRO A 257 -9.84 0.04 16.03
C PRO A 257 -10.26 0.24 17.49
N ALA A 258 -10.66 -0.83 18.17
CA ALA A 258 -11.07 -0.80 19.58
C ALA A 258 -9.94 -0.36 20.51
N PHE A 259 -8.69 -0.78 20.23
CA PHE A 259 -7.53 -0.31 20.98
C PHE A 259 -7.32 1.21 20.83
N SER A 260 -7.39 1.72 19.61
CA SER A 260 -7.15 3.14 19.33
C SER A 260 -8.22 4.03 19.96
N ASP A 261 -9.48 3.59 19.99
CA ASP A 261 -10.56 4.31 20.67
C ASP A 261 -10.34 4.36 22.20
N ARG A 262 -9.91 3.25 22.81
CA ARG A 262 -9.54 3.23 24.24
C ARG A 262 -8.36 4.15 24.54
N LEU A 263 -7.31 4.09 23.72
CA LEU A 263 -6.14 4.94 23.87
C LEU A 263 -6.49 6.43 23.69
N ARG A 264 -7.40 6.76 22.76
CA ARG A 264 -7.93 8.12 22.62
C ARG A 264 -8.61 8.59 23.90
N ALA A 265 -9.45 7.75 24.51
CA ALA A 265 -10.13 8.09 25.76
C ALA A 265 -9.13 8.30 26.92
N GLU A 266 -8.04 7.54 26.97
CA GLU A 266 -6.98 7.69 27.98
C GLU A 266 -6.15 8.98 27.79
N LEU A 267 -5.93 9.39 26.54
CA LEU A 267 -5.12 10.56 26.16
C LEU A 267 -5.94 11.84 25.92
N SER A 268 -7.24 11.82 26.22
CA SER A 268 -8.08 13.03 26.29
C SER A 268 -8.00 13.59 27.71
#